data_AF-A0A7Y2DYK8-F1
#
_entry.id   AF-A0A7Y2DYK8-F1
#
_cell.length_a   1.000
_cell.length_b   1.000
_cell.length_c   1.000
_cell.angle_alpha   90.00
_cell.angle_beta   90.00
_cell.angle_gamma   90.00
#
_symmetry.space_group_name_H-M   'P 1'
#
loop_
_entity.id
_entity.type
_entity.pdbx_description
1 polymer ?
#
loop_
_entity_poly.entity_id
_entity_poly.type
_entity_poly.pdbx_seq_one_letter_code
_entity_poly.pdbx_strand_id
1 'polypeptide(L)'
;MKYFILVFCIAVTTAISAQNIQWATELLEYSSQYMSSKYSAEQVLGTANVYPDGGDNKLAWSPKSMDGKLEFVKVGFAQPMAISQIVIYETHKP
;
A
#
# COMPACT_ATOMS: atom_id res chain seq x y z
N MET A 1 -27.49 -20.43 31.93
CA MET A 1 -27.15 -19.05 31.52
C MET A 1 -25.65 -18.85 31.24
N LYS A 2 -24.74 -19.25 32.14
CA LYS A 2 -23.29 -19.00 32.00
C LYS A 2 -22.66 -19.54 30.69
N TYR A 3 -23.05 -20.74 30.26
CA TYR A 3 -22.57 -21.33 29.00
C TYR A 3 -23.23 -20.74 27.75
N PHE A 4 -24.44 -20.18 27.88
CA PHE A 4 -25.16 -19.57 26.75
C PHE A 4 -24.50 -18.27 26.31
N ILE A 5 -24.00 -17.48 27.28
CA ILE A 5 -23.20 -16.27 27.02
C ILE A 5 -21.87 -16.63 26.36
N LEU A 6 -21.21 -17.69 26.81
CA LEU A 6 -19.94 -18.15 26.24
C LEU A 6 -20.08 -18.58 24.77
N VAL A 7 -21.12 -19.36 24.45
CA VAL A 7 -21.40 -19.81 23.08
C VAL A 7 -21.78 -18.63 22.18
N PHE A 8 -22.54 -17.66 22.69
CA PHE A 8 -22.88 -16.44 21.97
C PHE A 8 -21.63 -15.59 21.65
N CYS A 9 -20.71 -15.40 22.61
CA CYS A 9 -19.46 -14.68 22.36
C CYS A 9 -18.59 -15.33 21.28
N ILE A 10 -18.49 -16.67 21.27
CA ILE A 10 -17.70 -17.39 20.26
C ILE A 10 -18.35 -17.25 18.86
N ALA A 11 -19.67 -17.36 18.76
CA ALA A 11 -20.39 -17.20 17.50
C ALA A 11 -20.29 -15.77 16.92
N VAL A 12 -20.18 -14.75 17.76
CA VAL A 12 -20.03 -13.35 17.34
C VAL A 12 -18.61 -13.09 16.78
N THR A 13 -17.58 -13.74 17.32
CA THR A 13 -16.19 -13.57 16.81
C THR A 13 -16.00 -14.10 15.39
N THR A 14 -16.78 -15.09 14.97
CA THR A 14 -16.69 -15.65 13.61
C THR A 14 -17.39 -14.80 12.54
N ALA A 15 -18.16 -13.79 12.92
CA ALA A 15 -18.92 -12.93 12.01
C ALA A 15 -18.18 -11.65 11.59
N ILE A 16 -16.98 -11.39 12.12
CA ILE A 16 -16.20 -10.20 11.79
C ILE A 16 -15.34 -10.49 10.56
N SER A 17 -15.67 -9.86 9.42
CA SER A 17 -14.77 -9.80 8.27
C SER A 17 -13.81 -8.64 8.46
N ALA A 18 -12.50 -8.92 8.43
CA ALA A 18 -11.49 -7.87 8.32
C ALA A 18 -11.58 -7.16 6.96
N GLN A 19 -10.94 -5.98 6.84
CA GLN A 19 -10.80 -5.33 5.54
C GLN A 19 -10.01 -6.22 4.59
N ASN A 20 -10.50 -6.38 3.37
CA ASN A 20 -9.76 -7.04 2.30
C ASN A 20 -8.75 -6.04 1.72
N ILE A 21 -7.48 -6.18 2.13
CA ILE A 21 -6.38 -5.33 1.69
C ILE A 21 -5.67 -6.02 0.54
N GLN A 22 -5.42 -5.27 -0.54
CA GLN A 22 -4.58 -5.69 -1.64
C GLN A 22 -3.38 -4.77 -1.79
N TRP A 23 -2.25 -5.34 -2.19
CA TRP A 23 -1.04 -4.63 -2.54
C TRP A 23 -0.87 -4.64 -4.05
N ALA A 24 -0.21 -3.62 -4.59
CA ALA A 24 0.17 -3.61 -5.98
C ALA A 24 1.11 -4.80 -6.27
N THR A 25 0.82 -5.54 -7.32
CA THR A 25 1.58 -6.74 -7.71
C THR A 25 2.33 -6.57 -9.01
N GLU A 26 1.98 -5.56 -9.81
CA GLU A 26 2.58 -5.32 -11.12
C GLU A 26 2.79 -3.83 -11.33
N LEU A 27 3.94 -3.47 -11.91
CA LEU A 27 4.22 -2.12 -12.39
C LEU A 27 3.88 -2.04 -13.87
N LEU A 28 2.89 -1.24 -14.22
CA LEU A 28 2.37 -1.13 -15.60
C LEU A 28 3.04 0.00 -16.36
N GLU A 29 3.20 1.15 -15.72
CA GLU A 29 3.76 2.36 -16.35
C GLU A 29 4.26 3.31 -15.26
N TYR A 30 5.21 4.17 -15.57
CA TYR A 30 5.63 5.27 -14.71
C TYR A 30 6.18 6.42 -15.56
N SER A 31 6.05 7.65 -15.09
CA SER A 31 6.59 8.83 -15.77
C SER A 31 8.11 8.86 -15.71
N SER A 32 8.67 8.74 -14.50
CA SER A 32 10.09 8.79 -14.24
C SER A 32 10.45 8.14 -12.89
N GLN A 33 11.75 7.96 -12.67
CA GLN A 33 12.29 7.46 -11.41
C GLN A 33 13.70 8.01 -11.18
N TYR A 34 14.10 8.15 -9.92
CA TYR A 34 15.39 8.74 -9.56
C TYR A 34 16.59 7.86 -9.87
N MET A 35 16.55 6.56 -9.54
CA MET A 35 17.54 5.57 -10.01
C MET A 35 16.87 4.28 -10.47
N SER A 36 17.61 3.46 -11.21
CA SER A 36 17.09 2.20 -11.75
C SER A 36 16.77 1.15 -10.69
N SER A 37 17.55 1.09 -9.61
CA SER A 37 17.38 0.09 -8.53
C SER A 37 16.96 0.69 -7.19
N LYS A 38 17.28 1.96 -6.94
CA LYS A 38 16.97 2.68 -5.72
C LYS A 38 15.99 3.78 -6.06
N TYR A 39 14.99 3.98 -5.22
CA TYR A 39 13.91 4.91 -5.50
C TYR A 39 13.17 4.65 -6.82
N SER A 40 13.26 3.41 -7.31
CA SER A 40 12.64 2.99 -8.56
C SER A 40 11.14 2.89 -8.40
N ALA A 41 10.41 2.94 -9.51
CA ALA A 41 8.96 2.75 -9.50
C ALA A 41 8.57 1.35 -8.99
N GLU A 42 9.43 0.35 -9.13
CA GLU A 42 9.21 -1.00 -8.59
C GLU A 42 9.05 -1.02 -7.05
N GLN A 43 9.57 0.00 -6.35
CA GLN A 43 9.47 0.09 -4.90
C GLN A 43 8.03 0.28 -4.38
N VAL A 44 7.08 0.65 -5.24
CA VAL A 44 5.66 0.77 -4.84
C VAL A 44 4.95 -0.59 -4.75
N LEU A 45 5.60 -1.68 -5.19
CA LEU A 45 5.01 -3.02 -5.21
C LEU A 45 5.16 -3.72 -3.86
N GLY A 46 4.19 -4.59 -3.57
CA GLY A 46 4.18 -5.36 -2.33
C GLY A 46 3.79 -4.55 -1.10
N THR A 47 4.08 -5.10 0.07
CA THR A 47 3.77 -4.48 1.36
C THR A 47 4.64 -3.27 1.62
N ALA A 48 4.06 -2.21 2.22
CA ALA A 48 4.82 -1.04 2.64
C ALA A 48 6.03 -1.42 3.53
N ASN A 49 7.22 -0.94 3.16
CA ASN A 49 8.49 -1.28 3.80
C ASN A 49 9.34 -0.04 4.20
N VAL A 50 8.74 1.17 4.15
CA VAL A 50 9.35 2.45 4.58
C VAL A 50 8.57 3.12 5.70
N TYR A 51 7.24 3.12 5.63
CA TYR A 51 6.39 3.55 6.73
C TYR A 51 6.43 2.49 7.86
N PRO A 52 6.48 2.88 9.16
CA PRO A 52 6.27 4.21 9.72
C PRO A 52 7.52 5.08 9.88
N ASP A 53 8.72 4.53 9.69
CA ASP A 53 9.97 5.22 10.03
C ASP A 53 10.22 6.45 9.15
N GLY A 54 9.84 6.38 7.86
CA GLY A 54 9.96 7.48 6.92
C GLY A 54 11.41 7.88 6.59
N GLY A 55 11.60 9.11 6.12
CA GLY A 55 12.90 9.68 5.76
C GLY A 55 13.31 9.46 4.30
N ASP A 56 14.55 9.84 3.99
CA ASP A 56 15.17 9.58 2.68
C ASP A 56 15.53 8.09 2.58
N ASN A 57 14.62 7.29 2.01
CA ASN A 57 14.76 5.83 1.94
C ASN A 57 14.72 5.34 0.50
N LYS A 58 15.75 4.58 0.11
CA LYS A 58 15.92 3.97 -1.22
C LYS A 58 14.82 2.97 -1.60
N LEU A 59 14.01 2.54 -0.62
CA LEU A 59 12.85 1.67 -0.80
C LEU A 59 11.53 2.45 -1.00
N ALA A 60 11.56 3.78 -1.12
CA ALA A 60 10.41 4.58 -1.53
C ALA A 60 10.60 5.07 -2.97
N TRP A 61 9.55 5.07 -3.79
CA TRP A 61 9.63 5.70 -5.12
C TRP A 61 9.91 7.20 -5.03
N SER A 62 10.77 7.70 -5.92
CA SER A 62 10.99 9.13 -6.11
C SER A 62 11.11 9.45 -7.59
N PRO A 63 10.49 10.53 -8.09
CA PRO A 63 10.63 10.94 -9.48
C PRO A 63 12.06 11.39 -9.79
N LYS A 64 12.40 11.44 -11.08
CA LYS A 64 13.75 11.81 -11.53
C LYS A 64 14.13 13.25 -11.18
N SER A 65 13.17 14.16 -11.20
CA SER A 65 13.37 15.57 -10.91
C SER A 65 12.16 16.16 -10.21
N MET A 66 12.41 17.09 -9.28
CA MET A 66 11.39 17.91 -8.64
C MET A 66 11.16 19.17 -9.48
N ASP A 67 10.59 19.02 -10.68
CA ASP A 67 10.40 20.12 -11.64
C ASP A 67 8.95 20.60 -11.76
N GLY A 68 8.07 20.12 -10.87
CA GLY A 68 6.66 20.52 -10.81
C GLY A 68 5.81 19.93 -11.94
N LYS A 69 6.34 19.01 -12.75
CA LYS A 69 5.55 18.26 -13.72
C LYS A 69 4.72 17.17 -13.04
N LEU A 70 3.67 16.73 -13.74
CA LEU A 70 2.91 15.58 -13.31
C LEU A 70 3.77 14.33 -13.39
N GLU A 71 4.01 13.72 -12.24
CA GLU A 71 4.69 12.44 -12.10
C GLU A 71 3.67 11.38 -11.65
N PHE A 72 3.79 10.16 -12.18
CA PHE A 72 2.85 9.09 -11.92
C PHE A 72 3.54 7.73 -11.88
N VAL A 73 2.92 6.82 -11.13
CA VAL A 73 3.17 5.38 -11.17
C VAL A 73 1.83 4.67 -11.34
N LYS A 74 1.72 3.83 -12.35
CA LYS A 74 0.53 3.02 -12.66
C LYS A 74 0.83 1.57 -12.29
N VAL A 75 -0.04 0.99 -11.48
CA VAL A 75 0.13 -0.36 -10.94
C VAL A 75 -1.09 -1.24 -11.20
N GLY A 76 -0.85 -2.54 -11.23
CA GLY A 76 -1.85 -3.60 -11.26
C GLY A 76 -2.02 -4.27 -9.91
N PHE A 77 -3.24 -4.76 -9.64
CA PHE A 77 -3.59 -5.55 -8.46
C PHE A 77 -4.05 -6.94 -8.91
N ALA A 78 -3.75 -7.97 -8.11
CA ALA A 78 -4.02 -9.35 -8.48
C ALA A 78 -5.52 -9.67 -8.65
N GLN A 79 -6.40 -9.05 -7.86
CA GLN A 79 -7.84 -9.33 -7.88
C GLN A 79 -8.64 -8.02 -8.08
N PRO A 80 -9.49 -7.93 -9.11
CA PRO A 80 -10.42 -6.80 -9.23
C PRO A 80 -11.33 -6.70 -8.01
N MET A 81 -11.45 -5.51 -7.42
CA MET A 81 -12.35 -5.25 -6.31
C MET A 81 -12.94 -3.84 -6.39
N ALA A 82 -14.11 -3.64 -5.77
CA ALA A 82 -14.61 -2.30 -5.53
C ALA A 82 -13.74 -1.61 -4.47
N ILE A 83 -13.14 -0.47 -4.84
CA ILE A 83 -12.21 0.25 -3.97
C ILE A 83 -13.02 1.11 -2.99
N SER A 84 -12.81 0.89 -1.69
CA SER A 84 -13.35 1.76 -0.63
C SER A 84 -12.31 2.77 -0.12
N GLN A 85 -11.03 2.44 -0.19
CA GLN A 85 -9.94 3.27 0.29
C GLN A 85 -8.65 3.00 -0.49
N ILE A 86 -7.83 4.03 -0.66
CA ILE A 86 -6.45 3.94 -1.14
C ILE A 86 -5.57 4.57 -0.06
N VAL A 87 -4.47 3.92 0.29
CA VAL A 87 -3.49 4.43 1.26
C VAL A 87 -2.18 4.67 0.55
N ILE A 88 -1.67 5.90 0.65
CA ILE A 88 -0.40 6.33 0.09
C ILE A 88 0.38 7.01 1.22
N TYR A 89 1.62 6.60 1.42
CA TYR A 89 2.51 7.20 2.41
C TYR A 89 3.56 8.05 1.71
N GLU A 90 3.47 9.37 1.90
CA GLU A 90 4.58 10.27 1.61
C GLU A 90 5.55 10.24 2.79
N THR A 91 6.77 9.76 2.54
CA THR A 91 7.71 9.40 3.60
C THR A 91 8.89 10.35 3.74
N HIS A 92 9.12 11.25 2.77
CA HIS A 92 10.24 12.19 2.80
C HIS A 92 9.77 13.64 2.64
N LYS A 93 9.85 14.42 3.73
CA LYS A 93 9.47 15.85 3.79
C LYS A 93 8.05 16.16 3.26
N PRO A 94 7.01 15.53 3.85
CA PRO A 94 5.61 15.85 3.55
C PRO A 94 5.22 17.25 4.07
#